data_AF-A0A7V3XKV1-F1
#
_entry.id   AF-A0A7V3XKV1-F1
#
_cell.length_a   1.000
_cell.length_b   1.000
_cell.length_c   1.000
_cell.angle_alpha   90.00
_cell.angle_beta   90.00
_cell.angle_gamma   90.00
#
_symmetry.space_group_name_H-M   'P 1'
#
loop_
_entity.id
_entity.type
_entity.pdbx_description
1 polymer ?
#
loop_
_entity_poly.entity_id
_entity_poly.type
_entity_poly.pdbx_seq_one_letter_code
_entity_poly.pdbx_strand_id
1 'polypeptide(L)'
;MATVRPRPIDDATRDGVLASLGRLAQLEIELGLAETRQVLIRAAVAVAVAIVGGIALIAAIVVLVAAAFAPLFGPAWQHLVIAGGGVALLAAIAIAWSVWRLRSTPWPRLTLASLEENWRWLEAQLRSRLTLH
;
A
#
# COMPACT_ATOMS: atom_id res chain seq x y z
N MET A 1 -44.24 46.29 -41.50
CA MET A 1 -43.00 45.56 -41.86
C MET A 1 -42.09 45.57 -40.64
N ALA A 2 -42.09 44.49 -39.85
CA ALA A 2 -41.29 44.38 -38.63
C ALA A 2 -39.96 43.70 -38.98
N THR A 3 -38.85 44.42 -38.86
CA THR A 3 -37.50 43.86 -39.02
C THR A 3 -37.14 43.09 -37.75
N VAL A 4 -37.21 41.76 -37.80
CA VAL A 4 -36.68 40.89 -36.75
C VAL A 4 -35.15 40.98 -36.83
N ARG A 5 -34.53 41.65 -35.86
CA ARG A 5 -33.06 41.60 -35.71
C ARG A 5 -32.66 40.21 -35.21
N PRO A 6 -31.70 39.52 -35.84
CA PRO A 6 -31.16 38.29 -35.30
C PRO A 6 -30.50 38.61 -33.95
N ARG A 7 -30.95 37.92 -32.91
CA ARG A 7 -30.40 38.01 -31.55
C ARG A 7 -29.03 37.31 -31.57
N PRO A 8 -27.97 37.89 -30.98
CA PRO A 8 -26.67 37.24 -30.89
C PRO A 8 -26.77 36.09 -29.88
N ILE A 9 -27.07 34.87 -30.34
CA ILE A 9 -27.26 33.70 -29.47
C ILE A 9 -25.97 32.85 -29.38
N ASP A 10 -24.97 33.09 -30.23
CA ASP A 10 -23.89 32.11 -30.43
C ASP A 10 -22.65 32.31 -29.54
N ASP A 11 -22.31 33.54 -29.13
CA ASP A 11 -21.08 33.77 -28.36
C ASP A 11 -21.28 33.49 -26.86
N ALA A 12 -22.35 34.03 -26.27
CA ALA A 12 -22.62 33.87 -24.83
C ALA A 12 -22.89 32.40 -24.43
N THR A 13 -23.49 31.61 -25.33
CA THR A 13 -23.77 30.19 -25.09
C THR A 13 -22.49 29.36 -25.21
N ARG A 14 -21.63 29.66 -26.18
CA ARG A 14 -20.35 28.99 -26.40
C ARG A 14 -19.38 29.26 -25.25
N ASP A 15 -19.33 30.50 -24.77
CA ASP A 15 -18.54 30.89 -23.60
C ASP A 15 -19.04 30.17 -22.33
N GLY A 16 -20.36 30.03 -22.16
CA GLY A 16 -20.96 29.28 -21.07
C GLY A 16 -20.65 27.77 -21.09
N VAL A 17 -20.64 27.15 -22.29
CA VAL A 17 -20.29 25.73 -22.46
C VAL A 17 -18.80 25.50 -22.18
N LEU A 18 -17.91 26.34 -22.71
CA LEU A 18 -16.47 26.25 -22.46
C LEU A 18 -16.15 26.43 -20.96
N ALA A 19 -16.80 27.38 -20.28
CA ALA A 19 -16.64 27.57 -18.84
C ALA A 19 -17.15 26.38 -18.02
N SER A 20 -18.22 25.72 -18.47
CA SER A 20 -18.78 24.53 -17.83
C SER A 20 -17.87 23.31 -18.01
N LEU A 21 -17.32 23.11 -19.21
CA LEU A 21 -16.33 22.07 -19.51
C LEU A 21 -15.03 22.29 -18.72
N GLY A 22 -14.57 23.54 -18.59
CA GLY A 22 -13.40 23.88 -17.77
C GLY A 22 -13.61 23.54 -16.29
N ARG A 23 -14.80 23.83 -15.73
CA ARG A 23 -15.14 23.40 -14.36
C ARG A 23 -15.20 21.88 -14.23
N LEU A 24 -15.78 21.18 -15.20
CA LEU A 24 -15.84 19.72 -15.20
C LEU A 24 -14.43 19.12 -15.20
N ALA A 25 -13.55 19.61 -16.07
CA ALA A 25 -12.16 19.18 -16.14
C ALA A 25 -11.42 19.46 -14.83
N GLN A 26 -11.63 20.62 -14.21
CA GLN A 26 -11.05 20.94 -12.90
C GLN A 26 -11.55 19.99 -11.81
N LEU A 27 -12.87 19.72 -11.78
CA LEU A 27 -13.47 18.76 -10.84
C LEU A 27 -12.94 17.34 -11.03
N GLU A 28 -12.74 16.91 -12.28
CA GLU A 28 -12.21 15.58 -12.59
C GLU A 28 -10.73 15.44 -12.20
N ILE A 29 -9.95 16.52 -12.34
CA ILE A 29 -8.57 16.59 -11.82
C ILE A 29 -8.56 16.55 -10.29
N GLU A 30 -9.42 17.33 -9.63
CA GLU A 30 -9.52 17.34 -8.16
C GLU A 30 -9.97 15.98 -7.60
N LEU A 31 -10.92 15.31 -8.26
CA LEU A 31 -11.34 13.94 -7.95
C LEU A 31 -10.21 12.94 -8.17
N GLY A 32 -9.52 13.03 -9.31
CA GLY A 32 -8.37 12.16 -9.62
C GLY A 32 -7.23 12.30 -8.61
N LEU A 33 -6.96 13.53 -8.14
CA LEU A 33 -5.99 13.81 -7.07
C LEU A 33 -6.45 13.27 -5.71
N ALA A 34 -7.73 13.42 -5.38
CA ALA A 34 -8.29 12.89 -4.15
C ALA A 34 -8.25 11.35 -4.12
N GLU A 35 -8.60 10.71 -5.23
CA GLU A 35 -8.60 9.26 -5.36
C GLU A 35 -7.18 8.68 -5.32
N THR A 36 -6.23 9.28 -6.05
CA THR A 36 -4.82 8.87 -5.98
C THR A 36 -4.24 9.04 -4.58
N ARG A 37 -4.55 10.14 -3.87
CA ARG A 37 -4.14 10.32 -2.47
C ARG A 37 -4.74 9.25 -1.56
N GLN A 38 -6.00 8.90 -1.74
CA GLN A 38 -6.64 7.83 -0.96
C GLN A 38 -6.02 6.46 -1.24
N VAL A 39 -5.73 6.14 -2.51
CA VAL A 39 -5.05 4.90 -2.88
C VAL A 39 -3.65 4.85 -2.26
N LEU A 40 -2.89 5.95 -2.33
CA LEU A 40 -1.55 6.04 -1.75
C LEU A 40 -1.57 5.85 -0.23
N ILE A 41 -2.48 6.51 0.49
CA ILE A 41 -2.62 6.36 1.94
C ILE A 41 -3.01 4.91 2.29
N ARG A 42 -3.97 4.32 1.56
CA ARG A 42 -4.39 2.92 1.78
C ARG A 42 -3.23 1.95 1.58
N ALA A 43 -2.42 2.15 0.53
CA ALA A 43 -1.24 1.35 0.27
C ALA A 43 -0.17 1.54 1.36
N ALA A 44 0.11 2.78 1.76
CA ALA A 44 1.07 3.10 2.82
C ALA A 44 0.68 2.46 4.16
N VAL A 45 -0.60 2.52 4.53
CA VAL A 45 -1.12 1.85 5.74
C VAL A 45 -0.94 0.33 5.64
N ALA A 46 -1.29 -0.28 4.51
CA ALA A 46 -1.11 -1.72 4.33
C ALA A 46 0.36 -2.13 4.47
N VAL A 47 1.28 -1.38 3.85
CA VAL A 47 2.73 -1.62 3.95
C VAL A 47 3.21 -1.44 5.40
N ALA A 48 2.80 -0.38 6.08
CA ALA A 48 3.16 -0.15 7.49
C ALA A 48 2.68 -1.30 8.39
N VAL A 49 1.45 -1.76 8.20
CA VAL A 49 0.90 -2.92 8.92
C VAL A 49 1.68 -4.20 8.62
N ALA A 50 2.09 -4.41 7.36
CA ALA A 50 2.92 -5.57 7.00
C ALA A 50 4.30 -5.53 7.67
N ILE A 51 4.95 -4.36 7.72
CA ILE A 51 6.26 -4.19 8.37
C ILE A 51 6.14 -4.47 9.88
N VAL A 52 5.18 -3.82 10.55
CA VAL A 52 4.96 -4.01 11.98
C VAL A 52 4.57 -5.45 12.30
N GLY A 53 3.69 -6.06 11.49
CA GLY A 53 3.33 -7.46 11.60
C GLY A 53 4.52 -8.39 11.41
N GLY A 54 5.40 -8.12 10.44
CA GLY A 54 6.63 -8.88 10.22
C GLY A 54 7.57 -8.83 11.42
N ILE A 55 7.81 -7.65 11.99
CA ILE A 55 8.63 -7.47 13.20
C ILE A 55 8.00 -8.23 14.38
N ALA A 56 6.69 -8.10 14.58
CA ALA A 56 5.97 -8.79 15.65
C ALA A 56 6.03 -10.32 15.47
N LEU A 57 5.96 -10.83 14.24
CA LEU A 57 6.08 -12.25 13.95
C LEU A 57 7.49 -12.78 14.28
N ILE A 58 8.53 -12.04 13.91
CA ILE A 58 9.92 -12.40 14.25
C ILE A 58 10.09 -12.47 15.77
N ALA A 59 9.62 -11.44 16.49
CA ALA A 59 9.67 -11.41 17.95
C ALA A 59 8.90 -12.59 18.56
N ALA A 60 7.71 -12.90 18.04
CA ALA A 60 6.90 -14.01 18.49
C ALA A 60 7.59 -15.37 18.27
N ILE A 61 8.27 -15.56 17.12
CA ILE A 61 9.06 -16.76 16.86
C ILE A 61 10.18 -16.89 17.89
N VAL A 62 10.91 -15.81 18.19
CA VAL A 62 11.96 -15.83 19.23
C VAL A 62 11.39 -16.23 20.59
N VAL A 63 10.23 -15.70 20.98
CA VAL A 63 9.56 -16.06 22.23
C VAL A 63 9.12 -17.53 22.22
N LEU A 64 8.58 -18.03 21.11
CA LEU A 64 8.18 -19.43 20.97
C LEU A 64 9.38 -20.39 21.03
N VAL A 65 10.51 -20.01 20.44
CA VAL A 65 11.77 -20.76 20.56
C VAL A 65 12.22 -20.79 22.02
N ALA A 66 12.23 -19.64 22.70
CA ALA A 66 12.53 -19.59 24.14
C ALA A 66 11.57 -20.47 24.95
N ALA A 67 10.28 -20.47 24.62
CA ALA A 67 9.27 -21.30 25.25
C ALA A 67 9.50 -22.80 25.01
N ALA A 68 9.99 -23.20 23.83
CA ALA A 68 10.31 -24.58 23.51
C ALA A 68 11.50 -25.11 24.32
N PHE A 69 12.46 -24.25 24.66
CA PHE A 69 13.61 -24.62 25.50
C PHE A 69 13.34 -24.48 27.01
N ALA A 70 12.37 -23.66 27.43
CA ALA A 70 12.07 -23.42 28.84
C ALA A 70 11.79 -24.69 29.69
N PRO A 71 11.15 -25.77 29.19
CA PRO A 71 10.97 -27.01 29.96
C PRO A 71 12.29 -27.64 30.44
N LEU A 72 13.41 -27.40 29.75
CA LEU A 72 14.72 -27.93 30.13
C LEU A 72 15.31 -27.25 31.38
N PHE A 73 14.81 -26.06 31.72
CA PHE A 73 15.36 -25.25 32.81
C PHE A 73 14.45 -25.20 34.04
N GLY A 74 13.22 -25.70 33.94
CA GLY A 74 12.24 -25.76 35.05
C GLY A 74 11.20 -24.63 35.17
N PRO A 75 11.30 -23.44 34.53
CA PRO A 75 10.24 -22.44 34.58
C PRO A 75 8.94 -22.88 33.90
N ALA A 76 7.81 -22.33 34.35
CA ALA A 76 6.53 -22.46 33.67
C ALA A 76 6.63 -21.86 32.26
N TRP A 77 6.51 -22.67 31.20
CA TRP A 77 6.68 -22.24 29.81
C TRP A 77 5.36 -21.83 29.13
N GLN A 78 4.23 -22.17 29.76
CA GLN A 78 2.88 -22.00 29.20
C GLN A 78 2.55 -20.55 28.86
N HIS A 79 2.98 -19.59 29.69
CA HIS A 79 2.74 -18.17 29.45
C HIS A 79 3.51 -17.63 28.24
N LEU A 80 4.71 -18.17 27.97
CA LEU A 80 5.50 -17.81 26.79
C LEU A 80 4.85 -18.34 25.51
N VAL A 81 4.30 -19.55 25.54
CA VAL A 81 3.56 -20.11 24.39
C VAL A 81 2.27 -19.34 24.12
N ILE A 82 1.54 -18.95 25.16
CA ILE A 82 0.31 -18.16 25.00
C ILE A 82 0.62 -16.77 24.45
N ALA A 83 1.61 -16.09 25.02
CA ALA A 83 2.00 -14.75 24.57
C ALA A 83 2.60 -14.77 23.16
N GLY A 84 3.59 -15.63 22.92
CA GLY A 84 4.24 -15.78 21.62
C GLY A 84 3.27 -16.29 20.55
N GLY A 85 2.48 -17.33 20.86
CA GLY A 85 1.50 -17.90 19.94
C GLY A 85 0.38 -16.92 19.58
N GLY A 86 -0.14 -16.18 20.57
CA GLY A 86 -1.16 -15.15 20.33
C GLY A 86 -0.65 -14.04 19.43
N VAL A 87 0.54 -13.51 19.70
CA VAL A 87 1.16 -12.47 18.86
C VAL A 87 1.49 -13.00 17.46
N ALA A 88 2.01 -14.23 17.34
CA ALA A 88 2.29 -14.85 16.05
C ALA A 88 1.01 -14.97 15.20
N LEU A 89 -0.10 -15.38 15.80
CA LEU A 89 -1.38 -15.51 15.10
C LEU A 89 -1.90 -14.15 14.62
N LEU A 90 -1.89 -13.14 15.49
CA LEU A 90 -2.31 -11.78 15.13
C LEU A 90 -1.43 -11.18 14.03
N ALA A 91 -0.11 -11.37 14.14
CA ALA A 91 0.84 -10.92 13.14
C ALA A 91 0.62 -11.61 11.79
N ALA A 92 0.40 -12.93 11.78
CA ALA A 92 0.09 -13.68 10.56
C ALA A 92 -1.19 -13.19 9.88
N ILE A 93 -2.26 -12.95 10.66
CA ILE A 93 -3.51 -12.40 10.15
C ILE A 93 -3.30 -10.99 9.57
N ALA A 94 -2.55 -10.13 10.27
CA ALA A 94 -2.26 -8.77 9.82
C ALA A 94 -1.47 -8.75 8.51
N ILE A 95 -0.46 -9.62 8.37
CA ILE A 95 0.33 -9.79 7.15
C ILE A 95 -0.56 -10.33 6.02
N ALA A 96 -1.35 -11.37 6.28
CA ALA A 96 -2.25 -11.96 5.27
C ALA A 96 -3.27 -10.94 4.77
N TRP A 97 -3.86 -10.15 5.68
CA TRP A 97 -4.76 -9.05 5.34
C TRP A 97 -4.06 -7.98 4.49
N SER A 98 -2.84 -7.59 4.85
CA SER A 98 -2.07 -6.60 4.08
C SER A 98 -1.75 -7.10 2.67
N VAL A 99 -1.33 -8.36 2.52
CA VAL A 99 -1.07 -8.98 1.20
C VAL A 99 -2.34 -9.02 0.37
N TRP A 100 -3.46 -9.46 0.94
CA TRP A 100 -4.75 -9.49 0.24
C TRP A 100 -5.19 -8.08 -0.19
N ARG A 101 -4.97 -7.08 0.67
CA ARG A 101 -5.29 -5.68 0.38
C ARG A 101 -4.42 -5.09 -0.72
N LEU A 102 -3.13 -5.41 -0.72
CA LEU A 102 -2.18 -4.97 -1.76
C LEU A 102 -2.47 -5.64 -3.10
N ARG A 103 -2.88 -6.91 -3.11
CA ARG A 103 -3.22 -7.64 -4.35
C ARG A 103 -4.56 -7.22 -4.96
N SER A 104 -5.50 -6.75 -4.16
CA SER A 104 -6.80 -6.25 -4.64
C SER A 104 -6.74 -4.82 -5.18
N THR A 105 -5.62 -4.11 -5.00
CA THR A 105 -5.39 -2.81 -5.64
C THR A 105 -4.72 -3.04 -7.01
N PRO A 106 -5.22 -2.48 -8.12
CA PRO A 106 -4.59 -2.65 -9.44
C PRO A 106 -3.21 -2.02 -9.42
N TRP A 107 -2.17 -2.87 -9.35
CA TRP A 107 -0.79 -2.42 -9.30
C TRP A 107 -0.39 -1.76 -10.62
N PRO A 108 0.21 -0.55 -10.59
CA PRO A 108 0.84 0.01 -11.77
C PRO A 108 2.00 -0.91 -12.20
N ARG A 109 1.96 -1.39 -13.45
CA ARG A 109 2.98 -2.31 -14.00
C ARG A 109 4.41 -1.76 -13.90
N LEU A 110 4.56 -0.43 -13.83
CA LEU A 110 5.85 0.27 -13.67
C LEU A 110 6.56 -0.05 -12.34
N THR A 111 5.82 -0.24 -11.24
CA THR A 111 6.42 -0.56 -9.94
C THR A 111 6.98 -1.99 -9.85
N LEU A 112 6.46 -2.93 -10.65
CA LEU A 112 6.99 -4.29 -10.70
C LEU A 112 8.33 -4.35 -11.43
N ALA A 113 8.46 -3.61 -12.53
CA ALA A 113 9.73 -3.51 -13.27
C ALA A 113 10.85 -2.91 -12.40
N SER A 114 10.53 -1.89 -11.60
CA SER A 114 11.49 -1.26 -10.66
C SER A 114 11.89 -2.20 -9.51
N LEU A 115 10.97 -3.03 -9.02
CA LEU A 115 11.27 -4.04 -8.00
C LEU A 115 12.19 -5.14 -8.52
N GLU A 116 12.00 -5.57 -9.77
CA GLU A 116 12.82 -6.59 -10.43
C GLU A 116 14.24 -6.09 -10.74
N GLU A 117 14.37 -4.79 -11.04
CA GLU A 117 15.67 -4.12 -11.19
C GLU A 117 16.38 -3.94 -9.84
N ASN A 118 15.66 -3.54 -8.80
CA ASN A 118 16.19 -3.50 -7.43
C ASN A 118 16.62 -4.88 -6.93
N TRP A 119 15.89 -5.94 -7.28
CA TRP A 119 16.24 -7.30 -6.92
C TRP A 119 17.54 -7.75 -7.60
N ARG A 120 17.69 -7.46 -8.90
CA ARG A 120 18.93 -7.73 -9.63
C ARG A 120 20.13 -6.99 -9.04
N TRP A 121 19.94 -5.73 -8.64
CA TRP A 121 20.99 -4.97 -7.95
C TRP A 121 21.33 -5.58 -6.58
N LEU A 122 20.33 -5.97 -5.80
CA LEU A 122 20.52 -6.59 -4.48
C LEU A 122 21.26 -7.94 -4.58
N GLU A 123 20.89 -8.76 -5.57
CA GLU A 123 21.54 -10.05 -5.84
C GLU A 123 23.01 -9.85 -6.26
N ALA A 124 23.28 -8.88 -7.13
CA ALA A 124 24.64 -8.51 -7.52
C ALA A 124 25.45 -8.02 -6.30
N GLN A 125 24.83 -7.23 -5.41
CA GLN A 125 25.45 -6.70 -4.20
C GLN A 125 25.81 -7.83 -3.22
N LEU A 126 24.88 -8.76 -2.96
CA LEU A 126 25.12 -9.92 -2.11
C LEU A 126 26.21 -10.83 -2.68
N ARG A 127 26.17 -11.10 -3.99
CA ARG A 127 27.16 -11.93 -4.67
C ARG A 127 28.56 -11.30 -4.58
N SER A 128 28.68 -9.99 -4.79
CA SER A 128 29.96 -9.29 -4.66
C SER A 128 30.55 -9.36 -3.25
N ARG A 129 29.70 -9.26 -2.20
CA ARG A 129 30.14 -9.35 -0.81
C ARG A 129 30.52 -10.78 -0.39
N LEU A 130 29.91 -11.80 -1.00
CA LEU A 130 30.26 -13.20 -0.77
C LEU A 130 31.53 -13.64 -1.52
N THR A 131 31.91 -12.97 -2.61
CA THR A 131 33.17 -13.25 -3.35
C THR A 131 34.40 -12.51 -2.84
N LEU A 132 34.24 -11.62 -1.84
CA LEU A 132 35.33 -10.83 -1.22
C LEU A 132 35.81 -11.41 0.13
N HIS A 133 35.32 -12.60 0.52
CA HIS A 133 35.82 -13.43 1.61
C HIS A 133 36.24 -14.79 1.08
#